data_AF-A0A0S2I2L4-F1
#
_entry.id   AF-A0A0S2I2L4-F1
#
_cell.length_a   1.000
_cell.length_b   1.000
_cell.length_c   1.000
_cell.angle_alpha   90.00
_cell.angle_beta   90.00
_cell.angle_gamma   90.00
#
_symmetry.space_group_name_H-M   'P 1'
#
loop_
_entity.id
_entity.type
_entity.pdbx_description
1 polymer ?
#
loop_
_entity_poly.entity_id
_entity_poly.type
_entity_poly.pdbx_seq_one_letter_code
_entity_poly.pdbx_strand_id
1 'polypeptide(L)'
;MNLLNYWKFIFLTLALLLNSLLCVVQVEAQEVDQEAVDLLTEVDSVLGNSSGMEFKAELMARMIGHDYHQVALFKIQKDPLKIYYRQYERNPIELLYDETVDKEKALINPAGFPYTNLHLSPYSALILKRQHHSIFEADPAFMLEQLFYMFEACKPDKCTISLTDTILRNKTYKKITYINTYYKLKDIKVNAPVSLLDFAREHHVNFYSIVLNNENLSVSSKLKKGDSVKVPSSYAKKIVIVLKAASRHIHSITVYDNEGVFEHYKYLWFKNNVVFSPHDFSPENPDYNF
;
A
#
# COMPACT_ATOMS: atom_id res chain seq x y z
N MET A 1 8.09 -72.57 -17.69
CA MET A 1 7.79 -71.41 -16.81
C MET A 1 6.42 -71.66 -16.18
N ASN A 2 6.33 -71.87 -14.87
CA ASN A 2 5.13 -72.42 -14.22
C ASN A 2 4.01 -71.37 -14.13
N LEU A 3 2.76 -71.78 -14.40
CA LEU A 3 1.55 -70.91 -14.38
C LEU A 3 1.42 -70.11 -13.07
N LEU A 4 1.87 -70.67 -11.95
CA LEU A 4 1.86 -70.02 -10.64
C LEU A 4 2.72 -68.72 -10.58
N ASN A 5 3.78 -68.63 -11.38
CA ASN A 5 4.64 -67.44 -11.42
C ASN A 5 4.03 -66.30 -12.26
N TYR A 6 3.17 -66.63 -13.23
CA TYR A 6 2.47 -65.63 -14.04
C TYR A 6 1.42 -64.86 -13.21
N TRP A 7 0.65 -65.56 -12.37
CA TRP A 7 -0.35 -64.93 -11.49
C TRP A 7 0.29 -64.05 -10.41
N LYS A 8 1.44 -64.45 -9.86
CA LYS A 8 2.21 -63.60 -8.93
C LYS A 8 2.73 -62.32 -9.58
N PHE A 9 3.18 -62.40 -10.83
CA PHE A 9 3.61 -61.22 -11.58
C PHE A 9 2.44 -60.28 -11.88
N ILE A 10 1.31 -60.83 -12.33
CA ILE A 10 0.09 -60.05 -12.62
C ILE A 10 -0.44 -59.36 -11.36
N PHE A 11 -0.50 -60.06 -10.22
CA PHE A 11 -0.89 -59.47 -8.93
C PHE A 11 0.08 -58.39 -8.45
N LEU A 12 1.40 -58.58 -8.60
CA LEU A 12 2.37 -57.54 -8.26
C LEU A 12 2.20 -56.31 -9.16
N THR A 13 2.00 -56.49 -10.46
CA THR A 13 1.80 -55.37 -11.39
C THR A 13 0.48 -54.64 -11.15
N LEU A 14 -0.61 -55.34 -10.82
CA LEU A 14 -1.88 -54.72 -10.45
C LEU A 14 -1.80 -54.00 -9.10
N ALA A 15 -1.06 -54.52 -8.12
CA ALA A 15 -0.85 -53.85 -6.83
C ALA A 15 0.05 -52.60 -6.95
N LEU A 16 1.01 -52.60 -7.88
CA LEU A 16 1.82 -51.43 -8.23
C LEU A 16 1.03 -50.37 -9.03
N LEU A 17 0.11 -50.80 -9.90
CA LEU A 17 -0.80 -49.91 -10.62
C LEU A 17 -1.88 -49.30 -9.70
N LEU A 18 -2.38 -50.06 -8.71
CA LEU A 18 -3.34 -49.51 -7.73
C LEU A 18 -2.68 -48.50 -6.75
N ASN A 19 -1.40 -48.68 -6.40
CA ASN A 19 -0.66 -47.75 -5.55
C ASN A 19 -0.20 -46.48 -6.29
N SER A 20 -0.10 -46.49 -7.61
CA SER A 20 0.24 -45.29 -8.40
C SER A 20 -0.97 -44.39 -8.71
N LEU A 21 -2.20 -44.87 -8.47
CA LEU A 21 -3.43 -44.07 -8.58
C LEU A 21 -3.82 -43.34 -7.27
N LEU A 22 -3.09 -43.54 -6.17
CA LEU A 22 -3.30 -42.84 -4.89
C LEU A 22 -2.27 -41.74 -4.62
N CYS A 23 -1.55 -41.26 -5.63
CA CYS A 23 -0.99 -39.91 -5.57
C CYS A 23 -2.16 -38.92 -5.68
N VAL A 24 -2.92 -38.78 -4.60
CA VAL A 24 -3.67 -37.57 -4.34
C VAL A 24 -2.61 -36.48 -4.31
N VAL A 25 -2.50 -35.73 -5.41
CA VAL A 25 -1.87 -34.42 -5.36
C VAL A 25 -2.70 -33.66 -4.35
N GLN A 26 -2.24 -33.62 -3.10
CA GLN A 26 -2.72 -32.62 -2.17
C GLN A 26 -2.36 -31.31 -2.83
N VAL A 27 -3.33 -30.69 -3.49
CA VAL A 27 -3.28 -29.27 -3.76
C VAL A 27 -3.15 -28.67 -2.37
N GLU A 28 -1.94 -28.26 -1.99
CA GLU A 28 -1.75 -27.45 -0.80
C GLU A 28 -2.69 -26.27 -0.97
N ALA A 29 -3.79 -26.29 -0.22
CA ALA A 29 -4.68 -25.15 -0.15
C ALA A 29 -3.81 -23.96 0.25
N GLN A 30 -3.83 -22.92 -0.57
CA GLN A 30 -3.01 -21.74 -0.38
C GLN A 30 -3.35 -21.16 1.02
N GLU A 31 -2.38 -21.12 1.92
CA GLU A 31 -2.61 -20.93 3.36
C GLU A 31 -3.07 -19.49 3.65
N VAL A 32 -4.32 -19.38 4.13
CA VAL A 32 -4.86 -18.17 4.75
C VAL A 32 -4.78 -18.37 6.26
N ASP A 33 -3.86 -17.64 6.87
CA ASP A 33 -3.72 -17.60 8.32
C ASP A 33 -4.79 -16.69 8.94
N GLN A 34 -5.76 -17.28 9.62
CA GLN A 34 -6.86 -16.55 10.25
C GLN A 34 -6.37 -15.63 11.37
N GLU A 35 -5.31 -15.98 12.10
CA GLU A 35 -4.75 -15.11 13.14
C GLU A 35 -4.14 -13.84 12.51
N ALA A 36 -3.56 -13.96 11.31
CA ALA A 36 -3.08 -12.82 10.55
C ALA A 36 -4.24 -11.87 10.17
N VAL A 37 -5.35 -12.42 9.68
CA VAL A 37 -6.55 -11.66 9.27
C VAL A 37 -7.18 -10.97 10.48
N ASP A 38 -7.31 -11.68 11.60
CA ASP A 38 -7.87 -11.14 12.84
C ASP A 38 -6.99 -9.99 13.37
N LEU A 39 -5.66 -10.17 13.36
CA LEU A 39 -4.72 -9.13 13.78
C LEU A 39 -4.78 -7.89 12.87
N LEU A 40 -4.91 -8.05 11.54
CA LEU A 40 -5.12 -6.90 10.64
C LEU A 40 -6.43 -6.18 10.95
N THR A 41 -7.50 -6.92 11.21
CA THR A 41 -8.81 -6.36 11.54
C THR A 41 -8.78 -5.57 12.85
N GLU A 42 -8.03 -6.05 13.84
CA GLU A 42 -7.80 -5.31 15.10
C GLU A 42 -7.00 -4.03 14.87
N VAL A 43 -5.95 -4.06 14.05
CA VAL A 43 -5.15 -2.88 13.69
C VAL A 43 -6.01 -1.86 12.95
N ASP A 44 -6.81 -2.31 11.98
CA ASP A 44 -7.73 -1.47 11.23
C ASP A 44 -8.76 -0.79 12.14
N SER A 45 -9.35 -1.55 13.07
CA SER A 45 -10.27 -1.02 14.08
C SER A 45 -9.61 0.04 14.97
N VAL A 46 -8.36 -0.17 15.40
CA VAL A 46 -7.61 0.82 16.19
C VAL A 46 -7.35 2.11 15.40
N LEU A 47 -7.02 2.01 14.12
CA LEU A 47 -6.82 3.19 13.26
C LEU A 47 -8.15 3.87 12.92
N GLY A 48 -9.19 3.10 12.59
CA GLY A 48 -10.51 3.58 12.20
C GLY A 48 -11.22 4.34 13.31
N ASN A 49 -11.12 3.88 14.56
CA ASN A 49 -11.73 4.53 15.73
C ASN A 49 -10.96 5.76 16.23
N SER A 50 -9.81 6.07 15.64
CA SER A 50 -8.98 7.21 16.05
C SER A 50 -9.56 8.53 15.54
N SER A 51 -9.85 9.48 16.44
CA SER A 51 -10.29 10.83 16.04
C SER A 51 -9.20 11.65 15.37
N GLY A 52 -7.94 11.35 15.70
CA GLY A 52 -6.77 11.97 15.13
C GLY A 52 -5.49 11.22 15.44
N MET A 53 -4.48 11.39 14.60
CA MET A 53 -3.19 10.74 14.74
C MET A 53 -2.04 11.67 14.43
N GLU A 54 -0.94 11.42 15.10
CA GLU A 54 0.32 12.13 14.88
C GLU A 54 1.44 11.10 14.75
N PHE A 55 2.22 11.18 13.69
CA PHE A 55 3.33 10.27 13.49
C PHE A 55 4.46 10.89 12.68
N LYS A 56 5.67 10.37 12.91
CA LYS A 56 6.83 10.64 12.06
C LYS A 56 7.27 9.36 11.39
N ALA A 57 7.49 9.42 10.08
CA ALA A 57 7.85 8.26 9.28
C ALA A 57 9.05 8.54 8.38
N GLU A 58 9.89 7.52 8.20
CA GLU A 58 10.78 7.39 7.05
C GLU A 58 9.96 6.83 5.89
N LEU A 59 10.03 7.47 4.73
CA LEU A 59 9.31 7.12 3.52
C LEU A 59 10.34 6.83 2.43
N MET A 60 10.16 5.72 1.73
CA MET A 60 10.88 5.40 0.50
C MET A 60 9.87 5.08 -0.58
N ALA A 61 10.10 5.58 -1.78
CA ALA A 61 9.30 5.29 -2.95
C ALA A 61 10.18 5.19 -4.19
N ARG A 62 9.98 4.14 -4.98
CA ARG A 62 10.72 3.93 -6.23
C ARG A 62 10.20 4.86 -7.30
N MET A 63 11.04 5.79 -7.76
CA MET A 63 10.68 6.79 -8.78
C MET A 63 11.48 6.59 -10.06
N ILE A 64 10.99 7.12 -11.18
CA ILE A 64 11.75 7.16 -12.43
C ILE A 64 13.09 7.88 -12.19
N GLY A 65 14.18 7.16 -12.45
CA GLY A 65 15.56 7.66 -12.39
C GLY A 65 16.26 7.48 -11.03
N HIS A 66 15.60 7.79 -9.92
CA HIS A 66 16.19 7.59 -8.58
C HIS A 66 15.12 7.38 -7.52
N ASP A 67 15.40 6.51 -6.55
CA ASP A 67 14.52 6.32 -5.40
C ASP A 67 14.42 7.60 -4.58
N TYR A 68 13.19 7.89 -4.17
CA TYR A 68 12.88 8.99 -3.29
C TYR A 68 12.89 8.50 -1.85
N HIS A 69 13.62 9.21 -1.00
CA HIS A 69 13.72 8.95 0.43
C HIS A 69 13.49 10.24 1.19
N GLN A 70 12.63 10.20 2.21
CA GLN A 70 12.36 11.36 3.06
C GLN A 70 11.97 10.96 4.48
N VAL A 71 12.10 11.91 5.40
CA VAL A 71 11.49 11.83 6.73
C VAL A 71 10.42 12.90 6.81
N ALA A 72 9.22 12.52 7.23
CA ALA A 72 8.09 13.43 7.33
C ALA A 72 7.30 13.27 8.64
N LEU A 73 6.76 14.38 9.12
CA LEU A 73 5.78 14.46 10.20
C LEU A 73 4.39 14.63 9.61
N PHE A 74 3.43 13.92 10.17
CA PHE A 74 2.02 14.00 9.84
C PHE A 74 1.21 14.27 11.12
N LYS A 75 0.26 15.19 11.02
CA LYS A 75 -0.86 15.37 11.94
C LYS A 75 -2.14 15.24 11.13
N ILE A 76 -3.03 14.33 11.51
CA ILE A 76 -4.27 14.06 10.78
C ILE A 76 -5.42 14.08 11.80
N GLN A 77 -6.36 14.99 11.64
CA GLN A 77 -7.67 14.95 12.29
C GLN A 77 -8.69 14.42 11.28
N LYS A 78 -9.53 13.45 11.67
CA LYS A 78 -10.44 12.79 10.71
C LYS A 78 -11.74 13.54 10.46
N ASP A 79 -12.28 14.20 11.49
CA ASP A 79 -13.57 14.91 11.39
C ASP A 79 -13.57 16.20 12.24
N PRO A 80 -13.75 17.38 11.62
CA PRO A 80 -13.56 17.61 10.20
C PRO A 80 -12.13 17.26 9.75
N LEU A 81 -11.94 16.88 8.49
CA LEU A 81 -10.65 16.47 7.95
C LEU A 81 -9.65 17.62 7.92
N LYS A 82 -8.56 17.47 8.68
CA LYS A 82 -7.43 18.40 8.69
C LYS A 82 -6.13 17.63 8.64
N ILE A 83 -5.20 18.09 7.81
CA ILE A 83 -3.92 17.43 7.62
C ILE A 83 -2.81 18.47 7.63
N TYR A 84 -1.85 18.27 8.51
CA TYR A 84 -0.56 18.94 8.44
C TYR A 84 0.52 17.91 8.09
N TYR A 85 1.34 18.25 7.13
CA TYR A 85 2.47 17.46 6.67
C TYR A 85 3.71 18.34 6.60
N ARG A 86 4.83 17.82 7.11
CA ARG A 86 6.14 18.45 7.00
C ARG A 86 7.21 17.45 6.63
N GLN A 87 7.87 17.71 5.51
CA GLN A 87 9.09 17.02 5.09
C GLN A 87 10.32 17.72 5.68
N TYR A 88 11.29 16.97 6.21
CA TYR A 88 12.49 17.53 6.85
C TYR A 88 13.75 17.51 5.97
N GLU A 89 13.85 16.56 5.01
CA GLU A 89 15.10 16.32 4.28
C GLU A 89 15.00 16.68 2.79
N ARG A 90 16.13 17.07 2.19
CA ARG A 90 16.38 17.26 0.75
C ARG A 90 15.49 18.24 -0.03
N ASN A 91 14.51 18.88 0.61
CA ASN A 91 13.76 20.08 0.25
C ASN A 91 12.59 20.15 1.24
N PRO A 92 12.68 20.93 2.34
CA PRO A 92 11.59 20.97 3.31
C PRO A 92 10.34 21.54 2.63
N ILE A 93 9.22 20.84 2.80
CA ILE A 93 7.91 21.29 2.30
C ILE A 93 6.96 21.16 3.48
N GLU A 94 6.12 22.17 3.66
CA GLU A 94 4.98 22.10 4.57
C GLU A 94 3.69 22.17 3.77
N LEU A 95 2.72 21.36 4.17
CA LEU A 95 1.38 21.33 3.62
C LEU A 95 0.39 21.38 4.78
N LEU A 96 -0.56 22.31 4.70
CA LEU A 96 -1.67 22.42 5.62
C LEU A 96 -2.98 22.37 4.84
N TYR A 97 -3.82 21.39 5.14
CA TYR A 97 -5.16 21.22 4.61
C TYR A 97 -6.17 21.29 5.77
N ASP A 98 -7.22 22.09 5.61
CA ASP A 98 -8.34 22.17 6.54
C ASP A 98 -9.62 22.31 5.71
N GLU A 99 -10.43 21.25 5.70
CA GLU A 99 -11.66 21.23 4.89
C GLU A 99 -12.72 22.26 5.33
N THR A 100 -12.59 22.79 6.55
CA THR A 100 -13.47 23.85 7.03
C THR A 100 -13.07 25.23 6.51
N VAL A 101 -11.85 25.37 5.98
CA VAL A 101 -11.31 26.61 5.40
C VAL A 101 -11.39 26.56 3.88
N ASP A 102 -10.86 25.51 3.25
CA ASP A 102 -10.90 25.31 1.80
C ASP A 102 -10.91 23.80 1.50
N LYS A 103 -12.02 23.30 0.93
CA LYS A 103 -12.18 21.87 0.59
C LYS A 103 -11.41 21.45 -0.66
N GLU A 104 -10.98 22.41 -1.48
CA GLU A 104 -10.37 22.14 -2.77
C GLU A 104 -8.84 22.25 -2.73
N LYS A 105 -8.29 23.06 -1.82
CA LYS A 105 -6.86 23.42 -1.81
C LYS A 105 -6.23 23.30 -0.43
N ALA A 106 -4.96 22.91 -0.45
CA ALA A 106 -4.07 23.01 0.69
C ALA A 106 -3.16 24.25 0.56
N LEU A 107 -2.78 24.81 1.70
CA LEU A 107 -1.70 25.78 1.82
C LEU A 107 -0.36 25.03 1.78
N ILE A 108 0.53 25.44 0.89
CA ILE A 108 1.84 24.81 0.69
C ILE A 108 2.92 25.86 0.91
N ASN A 109 3.86 25.57 1.81
CA ASN A 109 5.13 26.28 1.84
C ASN A 109 6.21 25.40 1.17
N PRO A 110 6.72 25.78 0.00
CA PRO A 110 7.77 25.02 -0.70
C PRO A 110 9.19 25.21 -0.10
N ALA A 111 9.34 26.06 0.92
CA ALA A 111 10.60 26.48 1.54
C ALA A 111 11.68 26.91 0.53
N GLY A 112 11.24 27.51 -0.58
CA GLY A 112 12.08 27.88 -1.71
C GLY A 112 11.25 28.61 -2.77
N PHE A 113 11.82 28.85 -3.96
CA PHE A 113 11.11 29.50 -5.07
C PHE A 113 9.74 28.82 -5.33
N PRO A 114 8.62 29.57 -5.42
CA PRO A 114 8.50 31.03 -5.60
C PRO A 114 8.61 31.92 -4.35
N TYR A 115 9.16 31.43 -3.23
CA TYR A 115 9.36 32.16 -1.95
C TYR A 115 8.07 32.77 -1.39
N THR A 116 6.95 32.11 -1.67
CA THR A 116 5.63 32.45 -1.18
C THR A 116 4.83 31.17 -1.01
N ASN A 117 3.80 31.21 -0.17
CA ASN A 117 2.89 30.09 -0.03
C ASN A 117 2.02 29.93 -1.27
N LEU A 118 1.70 28.68 -1.59
CA LEU A 118 0.85 28.32 -2.71
C LEU A 118 -0.44 27.70 -2.20
N HIS A 119 -1.54 28.02 -2.86
CA HIS A 119 -2.83 27.35 -2.64
C HIS A 119 -3.08 26.40 -3.80
N LEU A 120 -2.88 25.12 -3.56
CA LEU A 120 -2.92 24.10 -4.60
C LEU A 120 -3.83 22.96 -4.19
N SER A 121 -4.56 22.42 -5.17
CA SER A 121 -5.29 21.17 -4.92
C SER A 121 -4.31 20.06 -4.57
N PRO A 122 -4.56 19.25 -3.53
CA PRO A 122 -3.74 18.08 -3.23
C PRO A 122 -3.64 17.05 -4.35
N TYR A 123 -4.54 17.12 -5.34
CA TYR A 123 -4.49 16.32 -6.57
C TYR A 123 -3.77 17.01 -7.74
N SER A 124 -3.23 18.21 -7.54
CA SER A 124 -2.50 18.93 -8.56
C SER A 124 -1.21 18.19 -8.93
N ALA A 125 -0.87 18.26 -10.22
CA ALA A 125 0.35 17.65 -10.74
C ALA A 125 1.63 18.13 -10.05
N LEU A 126 1.62 19.36 -9.50
CA LEU A 126 2.75 19.93 -8.79
C LEU A 126 2.95 19.27 -7.42
N ILE A 127 1.88 19.05 -6.66
CA ILE A 127 1.93 18.35 -5.35
C ILE A 127 2.24 16.87 -5.56
N LEU A 128 1.59 16.22 -6.52
CA LEU A 128 1.80 14.80 -6.78
C LEU A 128 3.10 14.50 -7.55
N LYS A 129 3.87 15.53 -7.91
CA LYS A 129 5.16 15.35 -8.58
C LYS A 129 6.10 14.60 -7.63
N ARG A 130 6.50 13.40 -8.04
CA ARG A 130 7.33 12.47 -7.22
C ARG A 130 6.65 12.04 -5.93
N GLN A 131 5.33 11.85 -5.97
CA GLN A 131 4.58 11.18 -4.92
C GLN A 131 3.88 9.95 -5.49
N HIS A 132 3.74 8.92 -4.66
CA HIS A 132 2.87 7.77 -4.95
C HIS A 132 1.42 8.02 -4.52
N HIS A 133 1.20 8.99 -3.64
CA HIS A 133 -0.07 9.22 -2.98
C HIS A 133 -0.42 10.69 -2.92
N SER A 134 -1.72 10.96 -2.82
CA SER A 134 -2.18 12.27 -2.36
C SER A 134 -2.11 12.35 -0.84
N ILE A 135 -2.10 13.57 -0.28
CA ILE A 135 -2.11 13.74 1.18
C ILE A 135 -3.35 13.12 1.85
N PHE A 136 -4.45 12.99 1.10
CA PHE A 136 -5.68 12.34 1.60
C PHE A 136 -5.55 10.84 1.81
N GLU A 137 -4.48 10.24 1.30
CA GLU A 137 -4.15 8.82 1.46
C GLU A 137 -3.04 8.62 2.54
N ALA A 138 -2.74 9.66 3.33
CA ALA A 138 -1.68 9.63 4.34
C ALA A 138 -2.04 8.84 5.61
N ASP A 139 -3.33 8.60 5.89
CA ASP A 139 -3.74 7.73 7.00
C ASP A 139 -3.30 6.28 6.70
N PRO A 140 -2.54 5.60 7.59
CA PRO A 140 -2.14 4.22 7.37
C PRO A 140 -3.30 3.25 7.15
N ALA A 141 -4.52 3.58 7.59
CA ALA A 141 -5.72 2.80 7.31
C ALA A 141 -5.99 2.66 5.80
N PHE A 142 -5.60 3.65 4.99
CA PHE A 142 -5.71 3.56 3.53
C PHE A 142 -4.97 2.32 2.98
N MET A 143 -3.77 2.03 3.50
CA MET A 143 -3.00 0.86 3.06
C MET A 143 -3.65 -0.46 3.48
N LEU A 144 -4.35 -0.48 4.62
CA LEU A 144 -5.11 -1.65 5.06
C LEU A 144 -6.35 -1.84 4.20
N GLU A 145 -7.05 -0.77 3.84
CA GLU A 145 -8.17 -0.80 2.90
C GLU A 145 -7.75 -1.41 1.55
N GLN A 146 -6.61 -0.96 0.99
CA GLN A 146 -6.07 -1.55 -0.23
C GLN A 146 -5.76 -3.04 -0.06
N LEU A 147 -5.15 -3.43 1.06
CA LEU A 147 -4.87 -4.84 1.36
C LEU A 147 -6.14 -5.69 1.48
N PHE A 148 -7.17 -5.21 2.18
CA PHE A 148 -8.44 -5.93 2.31
C PHE A 148 -9.15 -6.06 0.96
N TYR A 149 -9.20 -4.99 0.16
CA TYR A 149 -9.74 -5.06 -1.20
C TYR A 149 -9.00 -6.09 -2.05
N MET A 150 -7.67 -6.06 -2.03
CA MET A 150 -6.85 -7.03 -2.75
C MET A 150 -7.08 -8.46 -2.25
N PHE A 151 -7.23 -8.64 -0.93
CA PHE A 151 -7.48 -9.93 -0.31
C PHE A 151 -8.83 -10.51 -0.74
N GLU A 152 -9.90 -9.72 -0.74
CA GLU A 152 -11.21 -10.17 -1.23
C GLU A 152 -11.18 -10.48 -2.74
N ALA A 153 -10.50 -9.66 -3.54
CA ALA A 153 -10.42 -9.84 -4.99
C ALA A 153 -9.59 -11.08 -5.42
N CYS A 154 -8.76 -11.63 -4.53
CA CYS A 154 -7.91 -12.80 -4.80
C CYS A 154 -8.42 -14.11 -4.22
N LYS A 155 -9.56 -14.12 -3.49
CA LYS A 155 -10.14 -15.37 -2.99
C LYS A 155 -10.66 -16.30 -4.11
N PRO A 156 -10.71 -17.62 -3.86
CA PRO A 156 -10.10 -18.31 -2.71
C PRO A 156 -8.60 -18.58 -2.90
N ASP A 157 -8.13 -18.84 -4.12
CA ASP A 157 -6.83 -19.51 -4.36
C ASP A 157 -5.83 -18.67 -5.18
N LYS A 158 -5.85 -17.34 -5.03
CA LYS A 158 -4.94 -16.44 -5.76
C LYS A 158 -3.98 -15.66 -4.87
N CYS A 159 -4.03 -15.88 -3.57
CA CYS A 159 -3.20 -15.19 -2.61
C CYS A 159 -2.98 -15.99 -1.33
N THR A 160 -1.87 -15.73 -0.65
CA THR A 160 -1.63 -16.16 0.73
C THR A 160 -1.64 -14.96 1.66
N ILE A 161 -1.98 -15.23 2.91
CA ILE A 161 -1.67 -14.35 4.04
C ILE A 161 -1.09 -15.20 5.16
N SER A 162 0.07 -14.81 5.69
CA SER A 162 0.74 -15.53 6.78
C SER A 162 1.19 -14.61 7.90
N LEU A 163 1.17 -15.14 9.13
CA LEU A 163 1.72 -14.49 10.32
C LEU A 163 3.00 -15.20 10.76
N THR A 164 4.07 -14.44 10.97
CA THR A 164 5.27 -14.94 11.65
C THR A 164 5.77 -13.95 12.68
N ASP A 165 6.62 -14.41 13.59
CA ASP A 165 7.42 -13.51 14.40
C ASP A 165 8.62 -12.97 13.61
N THR A 166 9.12 -11.80 13.98
CA THR A 166 10.39 -11.25 13.49
C THR A 166 11.10 -10.48 14.59
N ILE A 167 12.43 -10.42 14.55
CA ILE A 167 13.24 -9.73 15.56
C ILE A 167 13.92 -8.54 14.90
N LEU A 168 13.65 -7.35 15.43
CA LEU A 168 14.29 -6.10 15.00
C LEU A 168 14.94 -5.44 16.22
N ARG A 169 16.26 -5.24 16.19
CA ARG A 169 17.03 -4.62 17.29
C ARG A 169 16.71 -5.25 18.67
N ASN A 170 16.75 -6.59 18.75
CA ASN A 170 16.47 -7.39 19.95
C ASN A 170 15.04 -7.24 20.51
N LYS A 171 14.08 -6.79 19.71
CA LYS A 171 12.66 -6.76 20.06
C LYS A 171 11.86 -7.62 19.10
N THR A 172 10.91 -8.38 19.63
CA THR A 172 10.01 -9.22 18.84
C THR A 172 8.84 -8.39 18.30
N TYR A 173 8.52 -8.61 17.03
CA TYR A 173 7.40 -8.02 16.31
C TYR A 173 6.61 -9.15 15.63
N LYS A 174 5.35 -8.87 15.33
CA LYS A 174 4.56 -9.68 14.41
C LYS A 174 4.79 -9.20 12.98
N LYS A 175 4.90 -10.12 12.03
CA LYS A 175 5.07 -9.83 10.61
C LYS A 175 3.97 -10.54 9.84
N ILE A 176 3.15 -9.74 9.17
CA ILE A 176 2.11 -10.21 8.27
C ILE A 176 2.62 -10.10 6.85
N THR A 177 2.52 -11.17 6.08
CA THR A 177 2.94 -11.21 4.68
C THR A 177 1.76 -11.61 3.81
N TYR A 178 1.32 -10.70 2.95
CA TYR A 178 0.37 -10.97 1.89
C TYR A 178 1.10 -11.18 0.57
N ILE A 179 0.73 -12.20 -0.21
CA ILE A 179 1.29 -12.45 -1.56
C ILE A 179 0.14 -12.70 -2.54
N ASN A 180 0.10 -11.94 -3.63
CA ASN A 180 -0.76 -12.16 -4.79
C ASN A 180 0.02 -12.90 -5.88
N THR A 181 -0.24 -14.20 -6.04
CA THR A 181 0.47 -15.04 -7.04
C THR A 181 0.02 -14.77 -8.47
N TYR A 182 -1.06 -14.01 -8.66
CA TYR A 182 -1.63 -13.65 -9.96
C TYR A 182 -1.32 -12.22 -10.39
N TYR A 183 -0.47 -11.51 -9.65
CA TYR A 183 -0.02 -10.17 -10.00
C TYR A 183 0.67 -10.17 -11.36
N LYS A 184 0.13 -9.36 -12.29
CA LYS A 184 0.68 -9.18 -13.63
C LYS A 184 0.34 -7.80 -14.18
N LEU A 185 1.11 -7.36 -15.17
CA LEU A 185 0.75 -6.20 -15.98
C LEU A 185 -0.25 -6.64 -17.07
N LYS A 186 -1.23 -5.79 -17.35
CA LYS A 186 -2.24 -6.01 -18.39
C LYS A 186 -2.36 -4.75 -19.24
N ASP A 187 -2.55 -4.92 -20.54
CA ASP A 187 -2.95 -3.82 -21.42
C ASP A 187 -4.46 -3.60 -21.29
N ILE A 188 -4.86 -2.40 -20.88
CA ILE A 188 -6.27 -2.00 -20.75
C ILE A 188 -6.56 -0.91 -21.78
N LYS A 189 -7.65 -1.10 -22.53
CA LYS A 189 -8.17 -0.08 -23.44
C LYS A 189 -9.03 0.92 -22.69
N VAL A 190 -8.74 2.20 -22.89
CA VAL A 190 -9.48 3.31 -22.27
C VAL A 190 -10.82 3.49 -22.99
N ASN A 191 -11.93 3.44 -22.24
CA ASN A 191 -13.28 3.43 -22.81
C ASN A 191 -13.86 4.85 -23.02
N ALA A 192 -13.41 5.82 -22.22
CA ALA A 192 -13.81 7.23 -22.29
C ALA A 192 -12.64 8.13 -21.84
N PRO A 193 -12.61 9.41 -22.25
CA PRO A 193 -11.59 10.34 -21.76
C PRO A 193 -11.60 10.45 -20.23
N VAL A 194 -10.44 10.31 -19.59
CA VAL A 194 -10.31 10.26 -18.13
C VAL A 194 -8.93 10.76 -17.69
N SER A 195 -8.81 11.29 -16.47
CA SER A 195 -7.49 11.61 -15.91
C SER A 195 -6.75 10.33 -15.52
N LEU A 196 -5.42 10.34 -15.50
CA LEU A 196 -4.65 9.18 -15.04
C LEU A 196 -5.00 8.82 -13.57
N LEU A 197 -5.27 9.82 -12.73
CA LEU A 197 -5.64 9.61 -11.33
C LEU A 197 -6.97 8.88 -11.20
N ASP A 198 -7.99 9.32 -11.93
CA ASP A 198 -9.32 8.68 -11.87
C ASP A 198 -9.30 7.29 -12.49
N PHE A 199 -8.51 7.11 -13.57
CA PHE A 199 -8.30 5.79 -14.17
C PHE A 199 -7.61 4.82 -13.21
N ALA A 200 -6.60 5.29 -12.45
CA ALA A 200 -5.94 4.46 -11.44
C ALA A 200 -6.89 4.05 -10.31
N ARG A 201 -7.75 4.97 -9.86
CA ARG A 201 -8.79 4.70 -8.85
C ARG A 201 -9.83 3.70 -9.34
N GLU A 202 -10.33 3.86 -10.56
CA GLU A 202 -11.26 2.91 -11.19
C GLU A 202 -10.70 1.48 -11.23
N HIS A 203 -9.38 1.36 -11.36
CA HIS A 203 -8.68 0.08 -11.38
C HIS A 203 -8.12 -0.38 -10.02
N HIS A 204 -8.33 0.39 -8.95
CA HIS A 204 -7.80 0.10 -7.61
C HIS A 204 -6.29 -0.17 -7.60
N VAL A 205 -5.54 0.68 -8.30
CA VAL A 205 -4.07 0.63 -8.36
C VAL A 205 -3.46 1.99 -8.07
N ASN A 206 -2.20 1.99 -7.67
CA ASN A 206 -1.43 3.22 -7.51
C ASN A 206 -1.18 3.89 -8.87
N PHE A 207 -1.50 5.18 -9.01
CA PHE A 207 -1.32 5.93 -10.27
C PHE A 207 0.15 5.96 -10.72
N TYR A 208 1.08 6.02 -9.78
CA TYR A 208 2.51 6.08 -10.07
C TYR A 208 3.04 4.72 -10.55
N SER A 209 2.43 3.61 -10.11
CA SER A 209 2.72 2.30 -10.70
C SER A 209 2.35 2.27 -12.19
N ILE A 210 1.25 2.91 -12.60
CA ILE A 210 0.93 3.07 -14.03
C ILE A 210 2.00 3.91 -14.74
N VAL A 211 2.43 5.03 -14.15
CA VAL A 211 3.50 5.87 -14.72
C VAL A 211 4.80 5.08 -14.95
N LEU A 212 5.23 4.27 -13.98
CA LEU A 212 6.44 3.44 -14.12
C LEU A 212 6.37 2.43 -15.28
N ASN A 213 5.17 1.99 -15.64
CA ASN A 213 4.96 0.97 -16.67
C ASN A 213 4.62 1.55 -18.05
N ASN A 214 4.58 2.89 -18.20
CA ASN A 214 4.23 3.56 -19.44
C ASN A 214 5.11 4.81 -19.67
N GLU A 215 6.09 4.71 -20.57
CA GLU A 215 7.13 5.74 -20.78
C GLU A 215 6.62 7.15 -21.08
N ASN A 216 5.45 7.27 -21.72
CA ASN A 216 4.87 8.55 -22.15
C ASN A 216 3.83 9.11 -21.17
N LEU A 217 3.61 8.45 -20.04
CA LEU A 217 2.64 8.90 -19.04
C LEU A 217 3.34 9.61 -17.88
N SER A 218 2.66 10.63 -17.38
CA SER A 218 2.95 11.32 -16.14
C SER A 218 1.67 11.49 -15.31
N VAL A 219 1.81 11.88 -14.05
CA VAL A 219 0.66 12.08 -13.14
C VAL A 219 -0.41 13.05 -13.66
N SER A 220 -0.04 14.01 -14.52
CA SER A 220 -0.96 14.98 -15.13
C SER A 220 -1.61 14.50 -16.43
N SER A 221 -1.34 13.27 -16.86
CA SER A 221 -1.80 12.78 -18.15
C SER A 221 -3.31 12.65 -18.19
N LYS A 222 -3.87 12.99 -19.36
CA LYS A 222 -5.26 12.74 -19.71
C LYS A 222 -5.29 11.63 -20.76
N LEU A 223 -5.93 10.53 -20.42
CA LEU A 223 -6.10 9.38 -21.29
C LEU A 223 -7.29 9.63 -22.22
N LYS A 224 -7.15 9.22 -23.48
CA LYS A 224 -8.20 9.33 -24.49
C LYS A 224 -8.82 7.97 -24.75
N LYS A 225 -10.07 7.98 -25.19
CA LYS A 225 -10.75 6.76 -25.64
C LYS A 225 -9.91 6.05 -26.72
N GLY A 226 -9.67 4.76 -26.53
CA GLY A 226 -8.89 3.91 -27.43
C GLY A 226 -7.41 3.80 -27.08
N ASP A 227 -6.88 4.62 -26.16
CA ASP A 227 -5.51 4.47 -25.66
C ASP A 227 -5.35 3.07 -25.01
N SER A 228 -4.18 2.47 -25.20
CA SER A 228 -3.79 1.21 -24.54
C SER A 228 -2.80 1.54 -23.44
N VAL A 229 -3.16 1.23 -22.19
CA VAL A 229 -2.36 1.57 -21.01
C VAL A 229 -1.96 0.27 -20.30
N LYS A 230 -0.68 0.14 -19.94
CA LYS A 230 -0.21 -0.95 -19.09
C LYS A 230 -0.58 -0.69 -17.64
N VAL A 231 -1.41 -1.56 -17.06
CA VAL A 231 -1.94 -1.42 -15.70
C VAL A 231 -1.60 -2.68 -14.89
N PRO A 232 -1.10 -2.53 -13.66
CA PRO A 232 -1.03 -3.65 -12.72
C PRO A 232 -2.40 -4.29 -12.50
N SER A 233 -2.43 -5.61 -12.33
CA SER A 233 -3.69 -6.32 -12.06
C SER A 233 -4.24 -6.12 -10.65
N SER A 234 -3.46 -5.50 -9.78
CA SER A 234 -3.72 -5.30 -8.35
C SER A 234 -2.76 -4.22 -7.83
N TYR A 235 -3.07 -3.58 -6.70
CA TYR A 235 -2.23 -2.53 -6.11
C TYR A 235 -0.80 -3.03 -5.81
N ALA A 236 -0.64 -4.27 -5.37
CA ALA A 236 0.67 -4.86 -5.10
C ALA A 236 0.76 -6.36 -5.42
N LYS A 237 1.98 -6.83 -5.63
CA LYS A 237 2.31 -8.26 -5.69
C LYS A 237 2.46 -8.86 -4.30
N LYS A 238 3.08 -8.12 -3.38
CA LYS A 238 3.31 -8.54 -2.01
C LYS A 238 3.27 -7.32 -1.10
N ILE A 239 2.67 -7.49 0.08
CA ILE A 239 2.69 -6.48 1.14
C ILE A 239 3.25 -7.16 2.39
N VAL A 240 4.21 -6.50 3.04
CA VAL A 240 4.76 -6.93 4.33
C VAL A 240 4.46 -5.86 5.35
N ILE A 241 3.70 -6.21 6.40
CA ILE A 241 3.38 -5.32 7.51
C ILE A 241 4.09 -5.86 8.75
N VAL A 242 4.87 -5.01 9.41
CA VAL A 242 5.50 -5.33 10.70
C VAL A 242 4.76 -4.57 11.79
N LEU A 243 4.31 -5.28 12.82
CA LEU A 243 3.44 -4.78 13.88
C LEU A 243 4.09 -4.97 15.25
N LYS A 244 3.89 -3.98 16.13
CA LYS A 244 4.11 -4.17 17.57
C LYS A 244 2.89 -4.86 18.16
N ALA A 245 3.03 -6.14 18.53
CA ALA A 245 1.92 -6.94 19.04
C ALA A 245 1.17 -6.22 20.16
N ALA A 246 1.84 -5.85 21.26
CA ALA A 246 1.19 -5.30 22.44
C ALA A 246 0.36 -4.02 22.19
N SER A 247 0.77 -3.16 21.25
CA SER A 247 0.11 -1.87 21.01
C SER A 247 -0.70 -1.82 19.72
N ARG A 248 -0.73 -2.91 18.94
CA ARG A 248 -1.33 -2.97 17.59
C ARG A 248 -0.85 -1.84 16.66
N HIS A 249 0.34 -1.30 16.90
CA HIS A 249 0.89 -0.22 16.09
C HIS A 249 1.69 -0.78 14.93
N ILE A 250 1.46 -0.19 13.76
CA ILE A 250 2.27 -0.46 12.57
C ILE A 250 3.67 0.10 12.79
N HIS A 251 4.67 -0.78 12.69
CA HIS A 251 6.07 -0.39 12.70
C HIS A 251 6.54 -0.05 11.29
N SER A 252 6.17 -0.87 10.31
CA SER A 252 6.46 -0.57 8.90
C SER A 252 5.49 -1.27 7.95
N ILE A 253 5.32 -0.69 6.76
CA ILE A 253 4.64 -1.29 5.62
C ILE A 253 5.62 -1.29 4.45
N THR A 254 5.80 -2.44 3.80
CA THR A 254 6.59 -2.54 2.57
C THR A 254 5.75 -3.15 1.48
N VAL A 255 5.64 -2.43 0.37
CA VAL A 255 4.86 -2.82 -0.79
C VAL A 255 5.81 -3.22 -1.91
N TYR A 256 5.52 -4.34 -2.55
CA TYR A 256 6.33 -4.90 -3.61
C TYR A 256 5.50 -5.08 -4.88
N ASP A 257 6.16 -4.89 -6.01
CA ASP A 257 5.67 -5.29 -7.33
C ASP A 257 6.64 -6.28 -8.00
N ASN A 258 6.61 -6.40 -9.32
CA ASN A 258 7.49 -7.31 -10.05
C ASN A 258 8.96 -6.89 -10.04
N GLU A 259 9.25 -5.59 -9.89
CA GLU A 259 10.60 -5.04 -9.95
C GLU A 259 11.25 -4.93 -8.57
N GLY A 260 10.54 -5.27 -7.49
CA GLY A 260 11.06 -5.27 -6.13
C GLY A 260 10.24 -4.39 -5.20
N VAL A 261 10.90 -3.65 -4.30
CA VAL A 261 10.20 -2.72 -3.40
C VAL A 261 9.69 -1.54 -4.24
N PHE A 262 8.38 -1.32 -4.19
CA PHE A 262 7.73 -0.18 -4.81
C PHE A 262 7.70 1.01 -3.84
N GLU A 263 7.33 0.75 -2.58
CA GLU A 263 7.31 1.76 -1.52
C GLU A 263 7.50 1.13 -0.14
N HIS A 264 8.02 1.92 0.79
CA HIS A 264 8.24 1.53 2.16
C HIS A 264 7.98 2.69 3.12
N TYR A 265 7.18 2.41 4.14
CA TYR A 265 6.85 3.32 5.23
C TYR A 265 7.38 2.72 6.52
N LYS A 266 8.21 3.46 7.26
CA LYS A 266 8.68 3.06 8.58
C LYS A 266 8.37 4.14 9.61
N TYR A 267 7.50 3.81 10.55
CA TYR A 267 7.06 4.72 11.60
C TYR A 267 8.12 4.80 12.70
N LEU A 268 8.74 5.97 12.84
CA LEU A 268 9.71 6.28 13.88
C LEU A 268 9.02 6.37 15.24
N TRP A 269 7.85 7.01 15.25
CA TRP A 269 6.92 7.03 16.37
C TRP A 269 5.50 7.28 15.83
N PHE A 270 4.51 6.88 16.62
CA PHE A 270 3.11 6.91 16.24
C PHE A 270 2.25 7.14 17.48
N LYS A 271 1.31 8.08 17.39
CA LYS A 271 0.31 8.39 18.42
C LYS A 271 -1.08 8.33 17.79
N ASN A 272 -1.97 7.57 18.42
CA ASN A 272 -3.39 7.48 18.08
C ASN A 272 -4.23 8.28 19.08
N ASN A 273 -5.48 8.57 18.72
CA ASN A 273 -6.44 9.32 19.54
C ASN A 273 -5.89 10.68 19.99
N VAL A 274 -5.12 11.33 19.12
CA VAL A 274 -4.59 12.66 19.37
C VAL A 274 -5.73 13.66 19.25
N VAL A 275 -5.97 14.41 20.32
CA VAL A 275 -6.89 15.55 20.30
C VAL A 275 -6.08 16.78 19.92
N PHE A 276 -6.38 17.33 18.75
CA PHE A 276 -5.71 18.53 18.24
C PHE A 276 -6.43 19.79 18.69
N SER A 277 -5.66 20.84 18.91
CA SER A 277 -6.17 22.19 19.10
C SER A 277 -6.36 22.88 17.75
N PRO A 278 -7.17 23.94 17.64
CA PRO A 278 -7.24 24.76 16.42
C PRO A 278 -5.86 25.28 15.97
N HIS A 279 -4.95 25.51 16.92
CA HIS A 279 -3.60 25.97 16.67
C HIS A 279 -2.74 24.91 15.94
N ASP A 280 -3.02 23.62 16.09
CA ASP A 280 -2.29 22.55 15.37
C ASP A 280 -2.50 22.60 13.85
N PHE A 281 -3.57 23.26 13.39
CA PHE A 281 -3.92 23.41 11.98
C PHE A 281 -4.06 24.88 11.58
N SER A 282 -3.37 25.78 12.29
CA SER A 282 -3.29 27.21 11.98
C SER A 282 -1.97 27.51 11.25
N PRO A 283 -2.00 28.28 10.15
CA PRO A 283 -0.77 28.74 9.51
C PRO A 283 0.05 29.68 10.41
N GLU A 284 -0.58 30.32 11.40
CA GLU A 284 0.07 31.18 12.40
C GLU A 284 0.78 30.40 13.52
N ASN A 285 0.74 29.07 13.50
CA ASN A 285 1.46 28.25 14.47
C ASN A 285 2.98 28.53 14.39
N PRO A 286 3.64 28.98 15.48
CA PRO A 286 5.05 29.37 15.47
C PRO A 286 6.02 28.21 15.21
N ASP A 287 5.57 26.96 15.27
CA ASP A 287 6.37 25.79 14.90
C ASP A 287 6.42 25.55 13.37
N TYR A 288 5.55 26.22 12.62
CA TYR A 288 5.41 26.12 11.16
C TYR A 288 6.02 27.34 10.47
N ASN A 289 6.35 27.23 9.19
CA ASN A 289 7.01 28.30 8.44
C ASN A 289 6.12 28.92 7.35
N PHE A 290 4.79 28.80 7.47
CA PHE A 290 3.86 29.46 6.55
C PHE A 290 3.96 30.99 6.67
#